data_AF-A0A370BBH9-F1
#
_entry.id   AF-A0A370BBH9-F1
#
_cell.length_a   1.000
_cell.length_b   1.000
_cell.length_c   1.000
_cell.angle_alpha   90.00
_cell.angle_beta   90.00
_cell.angle_gamma   90.00
#
_symmetry.space_group_name_H-M   'P 1'
#
loop_
_entity.id
_entity.type
_entity.pdbx_description
1 polymer ?
#
loop_
_entity_poly.entity_id
_entity_poly.type
_entity_poly.pdbx_seq_one_letter_code
_entity_poly.pdbx_strand_id
1 'polypeptide(L)'
;GAGRAPKLGLPVGLMIEAEIVPHPGAGQSRADWGEQFGAPGPIEEPPPGGSTGAAIEAYGAALRADPWLDSVPVTLRRVVPVGTGGGGWQLADADGESALPLASAGLSRSGLWKLAALSGGGPVTVFGEFGHRGFQPLAAWAEDVAGTIALT
;
A
#
# COMPACT_ATOMS: atom_id res chain seq x y z
N GLY A 1 31.10 2.02 -19.61
CA GLY A 1 29.94 2.26 -20.48
C GLY A 1 29.25 3.52 -20.00
N ALA A 2 28.93 4.45 -20.90
CA ALA A 2 28.38 5.76 -20.54
C ALA A 2 27.14 5.63 -19.65
N GLY A 3 27.16 6.31 -18.50
CA GLY A 3 26.04 6.30 -17.55
C GLY A 3 24.80 6.89 -18.19
N ARG A 4 23.71 6.13 -18.21
CA ARG A 4 22.39 6.61 -18.59
C ARG A 4 22.04 7.74 -17.62
N ALA A 5 21.74 8.93 -18.14
CA ALA A 5 21.27 10.03 -17.31
C ALA A 5 20.03 9.56 -16.52
N PRO A 6 19.95 9.83 -15.20
CA PRO A 6 18.79 9.45 -14.42
C PRO A 6 17.54 10.07 -15.06
N LYS A 7 16.53 9.25 -15.33
CA LYS A 7 15.23 9.73 -15.80
C LYS A 7 14.69 10.75 -14.80
N LEU A 8 14.15 11.86 -15.30
CA LEU A 8 13.51 12.91 -14.50
C LEU A 8 12.54 12.27 -13.49
N GLY A 9 12.53 12.83 -12.27
CA GLY A 9 11.82 12.28 -11.12
C GLY A 9 10.36 11.91 -11.44
N LEU A 10 9.96 10.71 -11.00
CA LEU A 10 8.59 10.25 -11.15
C LEU A 10 7.65 11.17 -10.35
N PRO A 11 6.55 11.66 -10.96
CA PRO A 11 5.56 12.42 -10.21
C PRO A 11 4.93 11.51 -9.16
N VAL A 12 4.99 11.93 -7.89
CA VAL A 12 4.35 11.21 -6.79
C VAL A 12 2.84 11.43 -6.84
N GLY A 13 2.06 10.38 -6.58
CA GLY A 13 0.61 10.43 -6.51
C GLY A 13 -0.10 10.40 -7.87
N LEU A 14 0.62 10.12 -8.97
CA LEU A 14 0.05 9.93 -10.30
C LEU A 14 0.27 8.50 -10.81
N MET A 15 -0.65 8.04 -11.64
CA MET A 15 -0.51 6.83 -12.44
C MET A 15 0.20 7.16 -13.75
N ILE A 16 1.09 6.27 -14.16
CA ILE A 16 1.73 6.33 -15.47
C ILE A 16 1.63 4.95 -16.09
N GLU A 17 1.30 4.92 -17.37
CA GLU A 17 1.39 3.72 -18.19
C GLU A 17 2.81 3.67 -18.78
N ALA A 18 3.56 2.61 -18.49
CA ALA A 18 4.93 2.47 -18.96
C ALA A 18 5.32 1.00 -19.10
N GLU A 19 6.32 0.75 -19.96
CA GLU A 19 6.97 -0.54 -20.02
C GLU A 19 7.78 -0.80 -18.74
N ILE A 20 7.63 -2.02 -18.19
CA ILE A 20 8.31 -2.48 -16.97
C ILE A 20 9.19 -3.68 -17.32
N VAL A 21 10.49 -3.57 -17.05
CA VAL A 21 11.47 -4.64 -17.25
C VAL A 21 11.90 -5.16 -15.87
N PRO A 22 11.36 -6.30 -15.39
CA PRO A 22 11.67 -6.80 -14.05
C PRO A 22 13.12 -7.29 -13.96
N HIS A 23 13.76 -7.00 -12.83
CA HIS A 23 15.05 -7.56 -12.47
C HIS A 23 14.88 -8.91 -11.79
N PRO A 24 15.77 -9.89 -12.05
CA PRO A 24 15.74 -11.15 -11.33
C PRO A 24 16.12 -10.92 -9.85
N GLY A 25 15.31 -11.46 -8.94
CA GLY A 25 15.56 -11.35 -7.50
C GLY A 25 14.48 -12.10 -6.70
N ALA A 26 14.87 -12.68 -5.56
CA ALA A 26 13.97 -13.43 -4.70
C ALA A 26 13.03 -12.48 -3.94
N GLY A 27 11.89 -12.12 -4.53
CA GLY A 27 10.82 -11.40 -3.84
C GLY A 27 10.93 -9.87 -3.79
N GLN A 28 11.95 -9.27 -4.42
CA GLN A 28 12.06 -7.80 -4.50
C GLN A 28 11.40 -7.29 -5.80
N SER A 29 10.39 -6.43 -5.68
CA SER A 29 9.76 -5.73 -6.81
C SER A 29 10.70 -4.66 -7.39
N ARG A 30 11.76 -5.10 -8.07
CA ARG A 30 12.69 -4.23 -8.79
C ARG A 30 12.45 -4.37 -10.28
N ALA A 31 12.29 -3.24 -10.95
CA ALA A 31 12.19 -3.21 -12.39
C ALA A 31 12.77 -1.91 -12.94
N ASP A 32 13.30 -1.98 -14.15
CA ASP A 32 13.62 -0.79 -14.93
C ASP A 32 12.37 -0.31 -15.65
N TRP A 33 12.25 1.01 -15.75
CA TRP A 33 11.23 1.66 -16.55
C TRP A 33 11.70 1.85 -17.99
N GLY A 34 10.94 1.31 -18.94
CA GLY A 34 11.12 1.47 -20.38
C GLY A 34 10.41 2.71 -20.92
N GLU A 35 9.72 2.59 -22.06
CA GLU A 35 8.95 3.70 -22.64
C GLU A 35 7.73 4.07 -21.78
N GLN A 36 7.40 5.36 -21.70
CA GLN A 36 6.17 5.84 -21.08
C GLN A 36 5.12 6.07 -22.17
N PHE A 37 3.92 5.57 -21.92
CA PHE A 37 2.74 5.73 -22.76
C PHE A 37 1.83 6.81 -22.15
N GLY A 38 1.51 7.84 -22.93
CA GLY A 38 0.61 8.91 -22.50
C GLY A 38 1.17 9.85 -21.43
N ALA A 39 0.32 10.77 -20.97
CA ALA A 39 0.65 11.70 -19.89
C ALA A 39 0.30 11.07 -18.52
N PRO A 40 1.06 11.38 -17.44
CA PRO A 40 0.69 10.94 -16.10
C PRO A 40 -0.72 11.43 -15.72
N GLY A 41 -1.52 10.54 -15.14
CA GLY A 41 -2.93 10.78 -14.79
C GLY A 41 -3.24 10.49 -13.32
N PRO A 42 -4.47 10.82 -12.85
CA PRO A 42 -4.89 10.47 -11.51
C PRO A 42 -4.95 8.95 -11.32
N ILE A 43 -4.71 8.48 -10.08
CA ILE A 43 -4.96 7.09 -9.71
C ILE A 43 -6.46 6.97 -9.39
N GLU A 44 -7.22 6.37 -10.32
CA GLU A 44 -8.67 6.22 -10.19
C GLU A 44 -9.03 4.99 -9.35
N GLU A 45 -8.34 3.88 -9.59
CA GLU A 45 -8.60 2.61 -8.93
C GLU A 45 -7.38 2.13 -8.13
N PRO A 46 -7.61 1.46 -6.99
CA PRO A 46 -6.53 0.84 -6.23
C PRO A 46 -5.90 -0.33 -7.00
N PRO A 47 -4.61 -0.63 -6.76
CA PRO A 47 -4.00 -1.86 -7.27
C PRO A 47 -4.75 -3.11 -6.77
N PRO A 48 -4.67 -4.25 -7.48
CA PRO A 48 -5.23 -5.51 -7.00
C PRO A 48 -4.76 -5.84 -5.57
N GLY A 49 -5.65 -6.42 -4.78
CA GLY A 49 -5.44 -6.65 -3.36
C GLY A 49 -6.26 -7.79 -2.80
N GLY A 50 -6.09 -8.07 -1.52
CA GLY A 50 -6.76 -9.17 -0.82
C GLY A 50 -7.10 -8.84 0.63
N SER A 51 -7.45 -9.87 1.39
CA SER A 51 -7.71 -9.77 2.83
C SER A 51 -6.43 -9.53 3.64
N THR A 52 -6.59 -9.18 4.91
CA THR A 52 -5.49 -9.12 5.87
C THR A 52 -4.79 -10.47 6.04
N GLY A 53 -5.53 -11.58 6.00
CA GLY A 53 -4.97 -12.94 6.00
C GLY A 53 -4.06 -13.20 4.79
N ALA A 54 -4.51 -12.85 3.58
CA ALA A 54 -3.71 -12.99 2.37
C ALA A 54 -2.43 -12.15 2.41
N ALA A 55 -2.48 -10.97 3.04
CA ALA A 55 -1.30 -10.13 3.25
C ALA A 55 -0.27 -10.78 4.20
N ILE A 56 -0.73 -11.44 5.27
CA ILE A 56 0.13 -12.20 6.20
C ILE A 56 0.84 -13.33 5.46
N GLU A 57 0.09 -14.10 4.65
CA GLU A 57 0.65 -15.19 3.86
C GLU A 57 1.68 -14.69 2.83
N ALA A 58 1.37 -13.60 2.12
CA ALA A 58 2.27 -13.01 1.14
C ALA A 58 3.57 -12.50 1.79
N TYR A 59 3.48 -11.82 2.93
CA TYR A 59 4.65 -11.37 3.66
C TYR A 59 5.49 -12.56 4.18
N GLY A 60 4.85 -13.60 4.71
CA GLY A 60 5.56 -14.81 5.15
C GLY A 60 6.29 -15.53 4.02
N ALA A 61 5.67 -15.62 2.85
CA ALA A 61 6.30 -16.20 1.65
C ALA A 61 7.49 -15.34 1.17
N ALA A 62 7.34 -14.01 1.16
CA ALA A 62 8.39 -13.09 0.76
C ALA A 62 9.58 -13.12 1.74
N LEU A 63 9.32 -13.14 3.05
CA LEU A 63 10.36 -13.24 4.08
C LEU A 63 11.11 -14.58 4.02
N ARG A 64 10.43 -15.67 3.62
CA ARG A 64 11.08 -16.97 3.36
C ARG A 64 12.05 -16.91 2.16
N ALA A 65 11.73 -16.09 1.15
CA ALA A 65 12.55 -15.93 -0.04
C ALA A 65 13.73 -14.95 0.20
N ASP A 66 13.51 -13.92 1.01
CA ASP A 66 14.51 -12.92 1.41
C ASP A 66 14.41 -12.64 2.92
N PRO A 67 15.25 -13.29 3.75
CA PRO A 67 15.24 -13.10 5.21
C PRO A 67 15.58 -11.69 5.69
N TRP A 68 16.10 -10.83 4.81
CA TRP A 68 16.45 -9.44 5.13
C TRP A 68 15.35 -8.45 4.71
N LEU A 69 14.19 -8.95 4.27
CA LEU A 69 13.07 -8.13 3.84
C LEU A 69 12.39 -7.39 5.00
N ASP A 70 12.35 -6.06 4.92
CA ASP A 70 11.70 -5.22 5.93
C ASP A 70 10.16 -5.21 5.82
N SER A 71 9.64 -5.04 4.60
CA SER A 71 8.22 -4.96 4.26
C SER A 71 7.92 -5.38 2.82
N VAL A 72 6.63 -5.58 2.51
CA VAL A 72 6.10 -5.75 1.15
C VAL A 72 4.97 -4.75 0.88
N PRO A 73 4.82 -4.27 -0.37
CA PRO A 73 3.65 -3.48 -0.75
C PRO A 73 2.40 -4.36 -0.81
N VAL A 74 1.31 -3.90 -0.20
CA VAL A 74 0.05 -4.63 -0.09
C VAL A 74 -1.12 -3.68 -0.32
N THR A 75 -2.10 -4.12 -1.11
CA THR A 75 -3.45 -3.57 -1.09
C THR A 75 -4.36 -4.46 -0.24
N LEU A 76 -4.89 -3.91 0.85
CA LEU A 76 -5.93 -4.52 1.66
C LEU A 76 -7.30 -4.08 1.18
N ARG A 77 -8.16 -5.05 0.86
CA ARG A 77 -9.55 -4.82 0.44
C ARG A 77 -10.47 -4.96 1.64
N ARG A 78 -11.54 -4.15 1.66
CA ARG A 78 -12.65 -4.27 2.63
C ARG A 78 -12.16 -4.29 4.08
N VAL A 79 -11.28 -3.35 4.46
CA VAL A 79 -10.81 -3.23 5.85
C VAL A 79 -11.44 -2.05 6.57
N VAL A 80 -11.66 -2.19 7.87
CA VAL A 80 -12.18 -1.14 8.75
C VAL A 80 -11.07 -0.68 9.70
N PRO A 81 -10.71 0.62 9.74
CA PRO A 81 -9.83 1.16 10.76
C PRO A 81 -10.54 1.16 12.14
N VAL A 82 -9.97 0.45 13.10
CA VAL A 82 -10.52 0.28 14.45
C VAL A 82 -9.50 0.68 15.51
N GLY A 83 -9.92 1.45 16.51
CA GLY A 83 -9.10 1.77 17.68
C GLY A 83 -9.05 0.61 18.67
N THR A 84 -7.88 0.33 19.25
CA THR A 84 -7.62 -0.87 20.08
C THR A 84 -7.73 -0.64 21.60
N GLY A 85 -8.13 0.56 22.05
CA GLY A 85 -8.21 0.90 23.47
C GLY A 85 -6.81 0.98 24.11
N GLY A 86 -6.15 2.12 23.96
CA GLY A 86 -4.74 2.31 24.36
C GLY A 86 -3.95 3.25 23.45
N GLY A 87 -4.63 3.95 22.54
CA GLY A 87 -4.02 4.85 21.56
C GLY A 87 -3.57 4.15 20.27
N GLY A 88 -3.58 2.82 20.22
CA GLY A 88 -3.27 2.04 19.03
C GLY A 88 -4.46 1.88 18.08
N TRP A 89 -4.16 1.58 16.82
CA TRP A 89 -5.14 1.36 15.75
C TRP A 89 -4.78 0.10 14.94
N GLN A 90 -5.78 -0.49 14.31
CA GLN A 90 -5.63 -1.65 13.43
C GLN A 90 -6.56 -1.55 12.22
N LEU A 91 -6.26 -2.29 11.17
CA LEU A 91 -7.14 -2.54 10.03
C LEU A 91 -7.75 -3.93 10.20
N ALA A 92 -9.02 -3.98 10.59
CA ALA A 92 -9.77 -5.22 10.72
C ALA A 92 -10.34 -5.63 9.37
N ASP A 93 -10.24 -6.91 9.02
CA ASP A 93 -10.97 -7.47 7.89
C ASP A 93 -12.47 -7.34 8.14
N ALA A 94 -13.22 -6.76 7.21
CA ALA A 94 -14.66 -6.65 7.35
C ALA A 94 -15.39 -7.99 7.17
N ASP A 95 -14.77 -8.92 6.43
CA ASP A 95 -15.36 -10.20 6.06
C ASP A 95 -14.72 -11.38 6.82
N GLY A 96 -13.76 -11.12 7.70
CA GLY A 96 -12.97 -12.13 8.41
C GLY A 96 -12.65 -11.77 9.86
N GLU A 97 -11.88 -12.63 10.53
CA GLU A 97 -11.55 -12.48 11.96
C GLU A 97 -10.16 -11.87 12.20
N SER A 98 -9.42 -11.53 11.13
CA SER A 98 -8.03 -11.08 11.23
C SER A 98 -7.89 -9.56 11.11
N ALA A 99 -6.96 -8.99 11.86
CA ALA A 99 -6.65 -7.57 11.83
C ALA A 99 -5.15 -7.33 11.79
N LEU A 100 -4.73 -6.30 11.07
CA LEU A 100 -3.33 -5.87 11.01
C LEU A 100 -3.13 -4.61 11.86
N PRO A 101 -2.19 -4.60 12.83
CA PRO A 101 -1.91 -3.40 13.59
C PRO A 101 -1.35 -2.32 12.66
N LEU A 102 -1.79 -1.07 12.84
CA LEU A 102 -1.13 0.06 12.21
C LEU A 102 0.23 0.28 12.88
N ALA A 103 1.27 0.41 12.07
CA ALA A 103 2.61 0.69 12.59
C ALA A 103 2.59 2.01 13.36
N SER A 104 3.23 2.05 14.54
CA SER A 104 3.15 3.21 15.46
C SER A 104 3.67 4.51 14.85
N ALA A 105 4.57 4.43 13.88
CA ALA A 105 5.09 5.55 13.09
C ALA A 105 4.49 5.61 11.66
N GLY A 106 3.60 4.68 11.32
CA GLY A 106 3.12 4.46 9.95
C GLY A 106 2.10 5.48 9.47
N LEU A 107 1.53 6.30 10.36
CA LEU A 107 0.56 7.31 9.97
C LEU A 107 0.69 8.56 10.84
N SER A 108 0.72 9.73 10.19
CA SER A 108 0.58 10.99 10.90
C SER A 108 -0.82 11.05 11.55
N ARG A 109 -0.98 11.86 12.61
CA ARG A 109 -2.30 12.07 13.20
C ARG A 109 -3.33 12.53 12.16
N SER A 110 -2.92 13.39 11.22
CA SER A 110 -3.77 13.83 10.11
C SER A 110 -4.16 12.68 9.18
N GLY A 111 -3.19 11.85 8.77
CA GLY A 111 -3.44 10.67 7.94
C GLY A 111 -4.42 9.69 8.59
N LEU A 112 -4.30 9.49 9.90
CA LEU A 112 -5.22 8.63 10.66
C LEU A 112 -6.64 9.17 10.66
N TRP A 113 -6.82 10.46 10.87
CA TRP A 113 -8.15 11.08 10.81
C TRP A 113 -8.71 11.08 9.39
N LYS A 114 -7.89 11.27 8.35
CA LYS A 114 -8.34 11.10 6.96
C LYS A 114 -8.87 9.69 6.72
N LEU A 115 -8.11 8.67 7.13
CA LEU A 115 -8.49 7.27 6.97
C LEU A 115 -9.78 6.93 7.74
N ALA A 116 -9.89 7.36 9.00
CA ALA A 116 -11.09 7.14 9.81
C ALA A 116 -12.32 7.88 9.24
N ALA A 117 -12.15 9.12 8.78
CA ALA A 117 -13.22 9.90 8.16
C ALA A 117 -13.66 9.31 6.82
N LEU A 118 -12.71 8.86 5.99
CA LEU A 118 -12.98 8.18 4.73
C LEU A 118 -13.74 6.87 4.95
N SER A 119 -13.40 6.13 6.00
CA SER A 119 -14.10 4.89 6.36
C SER A 119 -15.51 5.16 6.90
N GLY A 120 -15.70 6.17 7.75
CA GLY A 120 -16.98 6.40 8.43
C GLY A 120 -17.45 5.21 9.29
N GLY A 121 -16.56 4.27 9.62
CA GLY A 121 -16.88 2.98 10.25
C GLY A 121 -17.25 1.86 9.27
N GLY A 122 -17.37 2.16 7.98
CA GLY A 122 -17.54 1.20 6.91
C GLY A 122 -16.20 0.76 6.29
N PRO A 123 -16.18 -0.32 5.49
CA PRO A 123 -14.93 -0.84 4.97
C PRO A 123 -14.40 -0.04 3.78
N VAL A 124 -13.08 0.07 3.72
CA VAL A 124 -12.31 0.81 2.71
C VAL A 124 -11.25 -0.08 2.07
N THR A 125 -10.67 0.39 0.97
CA THR A 125 -9.45 -0.19 0.42
C THR A 125 -8.25 0.65 0.84
N VAL A 126 -7.16 0.00 1.26
CA VAL A 126 -5.95 0.68 1.72
C VAL A 126 -4.72 0.07 1.06
N PHE A 127 -3.89 0.90 0.44
CA PHE A 127 -2.57 0.51 -0.06
C PHE A 127 -1.50 1.00 0.91
N GLY A 128 -0.50 0.16 1.16
CA GLY A 128 0.58 0.48 2.09
C GLY A 128 1.66 -0.57 2.14
N GLU A 129 2.60 -0.37 3.05
CA GLU A 129 3.69 -1.31 3.32
C GLU A 129 3.33 -2.19 4.51
N PHE A 130 3.48 -3.51 4.37
CA PHE A 130 3.26 -4.47 5.45
C PHE A 130 4.56 -5.16 5.83
N GLY A 131 4.93 -5.10 7.10
CA GLY A 131 6.12 -5.76 7.61
C GLY A 131 6.05 -6.05 9.10
N HIS A 132 7.20 -6.37 9.69
CA HIS A 132 7.32 -6.77 11.10
C HIS A 132 6.79 -5.74 12.11
N ARG A 133 6.65 -4.46 11.71
CA ARG A 133 6.11 -3.38 12.56
C ARG A 133 4.60 -3.19 12.42
N GLY A 134 3.93 -3.99 11.60
CA GLY A 134 2.54 -3.80 11.20
C GLY A 134 2.42 -3.15 9.83
N PHE A 135 1.23 -2.59 9.57
CA PHE A 135 0.87 -2.00 8.30
C PHE A 135 1.05 -0.47 8.34
N GLN A 136 1.72 0.08 7.33
CA GLN A 136 1.89 1.51 7.11
C GLN A 136 1.03 1.96 5.92
N PRO A 137 -0.13 2.58 6.17
CA PRO A 137 -1.00 3.10 5.10
C PRO A 137 -0.35 4.25 4.34
N LEU A 138 -0.46 4.22 3.01
CA LEU A 138 0.02 5.29 2.12
C LEU A 138 -1.14 5.95 1.37
N ALA A 139 -2.11 5.15 0.92
CA ALA A 139 -3.26 5.60 0.16
C ALA A 139 -4.52 4.81 0.51
N ALA A 140 -5.69 5.42 0.38
CA ALA A 140 -6.97 4.76 0.59
C ALA A 140 -8.05 5.19 -0.41
N TRP A 141 -9.05 4.33 -0.57
CA TRP A 141 -10.21 4.50 -1.43
C TRP A 141 -11.48 4.05 -0.69
N ALA A 142 -12.59 4.73 -0.96
CA ALA A 142 -13.94 4.34 -0.54
C ALA A 142 -14.84 4.22 -1.78
N GLU A 143 -15.87 3.38 -1.70
CA GLU A 143 -16.79 3.15 -2.84
C GLU A 143 -17.59 4.39 -3.23
N ASP A 144 -17.84 5.29 -2.28
CA ASP A 144 -18.64 6.50 -2.43
C ASP A 144 -17.80 7.79 -2.58
N VAL A 145 -16.47 7.68 -2.53
CA VAL A 145 -15.55 8.81 -2.70
C VAL A 145 -14.71 8.59 -3.95
N ALA A 146 -14.82 9.53 -4.89
CA ALA A 146 -14.06 9.46 -6.13
C ALA A 146 -12.56 9.67 -5.90
N GLY A 147 -11.76 8.74 -6.44
CA GLY A 147 -10.30 8.86 -6.52
C GLY A 147 -9.54 8.47 -5.24
N THR A 148 -8.22 8.58 -5.33
CA THR A 148 -7.28 8.19 -4.27
C THR A 148 -7.14 9.26 -3.19
N ILE A 149 -7.20 8.86 -1.91
CA ILE A 149 -6.85 9.72 -0.78
C ILE A 149 -5.44 9.40 -0.28
N ALA A 150 -4.53 10.36 -0.42
CA ALA A 150 -3.18 10.26 0.16
C ALA A 150 -3.19 10.43 1.69
N LEU A 151 -2.54 9.51 2.39
CA LEU A 151 -2.53 9.45 3.86
C LEU A 151 -1.24 9.98 4.51
N THR A 152 -0.21 10.26 3.71
CA THR A 152 1.05 10.90 4.14
C THR A 152 0.95 12.42 4.16
#